data_AF-A0A3D0D292-F1
#
_entry.id   AF-A0A3D0D292-F1
#
_cell.length_a   1.000
_cell.length_b   1.000
_cell.length_c   1.000
_cell.angle_alpha   90.00
_cell.angle_beta   90.00
_cell.angle_gamma   90.00
#
_symmetry.space_group_name_H-M   'P 1'
#
loop_
_entity.id
_entity.type
_entity.pdbx_description
1 polymer ?
#
loop_
_entity_poly.entity_id
_entity_poly.type
_entity_poly.pdbx_seq_one_letter_code
_entity_poly.pdbx_strand_id
1 'polypeptide(L)'
;MAPAREQIAGCRPSAAAIHRQVVALAAQHSWKVPSYSCVYAIVRGLDPAMVLLAHEGRKAYQDVYDLVFRREASRPNEIWQADHTLLNLWLLDDDGRPARPWLTVIEDDYRRCIAG
;
A
#
# COMPACT_ATOMS: atom_id res chain seq x y z
N MET A 1 -18.18 25.65 12.57
CA MET A 1 -18.28 24.19 12.81
C MET A 1 -18.00 23.50 11.48
N ALA A 2 -16.74 23.12 11.25
CA ALA A 2 -16.28 22.45 10.03
C ALA A 2 -15.60 21.14 10.44
N PRO A 3 -15.80 20.02 9.72
CA PRO A 3 -15.31 18.73 10.16
C PRO A 3 -13.81 18.62 9.85
N ALA A 4 -12.99 18.51 10.90
CA ALA A 4 -11.58 18.17 10.82
C ALA A 4 -11.41 16.67 10.52
N ARG A 5 -11.84 16.20 9.34
CA ARG A 5 -11.78 14.79 8.97
C ARG A 5 -10.86 14.44 7.79
N GLU A 6 -10.09 15.39 7.29
CA GLU A 6 -9.32 15.17 6.06
C GLU A 6 -7.86 15.59 6.21
N GLN A 7 -7.14 14.92 7.11
CA GLN A 7 -5.69 15.08 7.21
C GLN A 7 -5.00 13.84 7.77
N ILE A 8 -5.28 12.68 7.17
CA ILE A 8 -4.49 11.45 7.39
C ILE A 8 -4.12 10.77 6.06
N ALA A 9 -4.09 11.52 4.96
CA ALA A 9 -3.54 11.04 3.71
C ALA A 9 -2.08 11.52 3.60
N GLY A 10 -1.13 10.65 3.97
CA GLY A 10 0.26 10.73 3.49
C GLY A 10 1.39 10.93 4.50
N CYS A 11 1.16 11.47 5.70
CA CYS A 11 2.23 11.65 6.69
C CYS A 11 1.95 10.86 7.97
N ARG A 12 2.90 10.02 8.37
CA ARG A 12 2.87 9.30 9.65
C ARG A 12 3.22 10.29 10.78
N PRO A 13 2.27 10.71 11.62
CA PRO A 13 2.56 11.70 12.65
C PRO A 13 3.44 11.07 13.74
N SER A 14 4.37 11.86 14.29
CA SER A 14 5.19 11.41 15.42
C SER A 14 4.33 11.28 16.69
N ALA A 15 4.76 10.45 17.66
CA ALA A 15 4.07 10.32 18.95
C ALA A 15 3.90 11.67 19.66
N ALA A 16 4.85 12.60 19.49
CA ALA A 16 4.76 13.95 20.02
C ALA A 16 3.69 14.80 19.31
N ALA A 17 3.54 14.66 17.99
CA ALA A 17 2.47 15.33 17.24
C ALA A 17 1.09 14.80 17.67
N ILE A 18 0.96 13.48 17.82
CA ILE A 18 -0.25 12.82 18.31
C ILE A 18 -0.58 13.30 19.73
N HIS A 19 0.40 13.33 20.64
CA HIS A 19 0.19 13.79 22.02
C HIS A 19 -0.34 15.22 22.07
N ARG A 20 0.22 16.16 21.28
CA ARG A 20 -0.29 17.54 21.22
C ARG A 20 -1.74 17.61 20.73
N GLN A 21 -2.10 16.82 19.71
CA GLN A 21 -3.48 16.76 19.21
C GLN A 21 -4.44 16.21 20.28
N VAL A 22 -4.04 15.13 20.97
CA VAL A 22 -4.83 14.51 22.03
C VAL A 22 -5.02 15.47 23.21
N VAL A 23 -3.99 16.24 23.60
CA VAL A 23 -4.10 17.25 24.66
C VAL A 23 -5.13 18.33 24.28
N ALA A 24 -5.08 18.84 23.06
CA ALA A 24 -6.02 19.85 22.58
C ALA A 24 -7.47 19.34 22.59
N LEU A 25 -7.69 18.11 22.11
CA LEU A 25 -9.01 17.47 22.11
C LEU A 25 -9.50 17.20 23.53
N ALA A 26 -8.65 16.69 24.42
CA ALA A 26 -9.02 16.43 25.81
C ALA A 26 -9.44 17.71 26.54
N ALA A 27 -8.73 18.83 26.31
CA ALA A 27 -9.11 20.13 26.86
C ALA A 27 -10.48 20.60 26.35
N GLN A 28 -10.74 20.47 25.04
CA GLN A 28 -12.01 20.86 24.42
C GLN A 28 -13.20 20.08 25.01
N HIS A 29 -12.99 18.79 25.33
CA HIS A 29 -14.03 17.91 25.85
C HIS A 29 -14.02 17.75 27.38
N SER A 30 -13.17 18.49 28.09
CA SER A 30 -12.97 18.37 29.54
C SER A 30 -12.64 16.93 30.01
N TRP A 31 -11.89 16.20 29.18
CA TRP A 31 -11.39 14.87 29.52
C TRP A 31 -10.06 14.94 30.26
N LYS A 32 -9.75 13.88 31.01
CA LYS A 32 -8.43 13.72 31.63
C LYS A 32 -7.37 13.61 30.54
N VAL A 33 -6.40 14.52 30.58
CA VAL A 33 -5.30 14.57 29.61
C VAL A 33 -4.33 13.39 29.87
N PRO A 34 -4.05 12.54 28.87
CA PRO A 34 -3.07 11.47 29.00
C PRO A 34 -1.64 12.03 28.99
N SER A 35 -0.73 11.34 29.69
CA SER A 35 0.70 11.65 29.64
C SER A 35 1.29 11.28 28.28
N TYR A 36 2.41 11.91 27.92
CA TYR A 36 3.16 11.55 26.72
C TYR A 36 3.51 10.06 26.69
N SER A 37 3.98 9.51 27.82
CA SER A 37 4.35 8.09 27.92
C SER A 37 3.18 7.15 27.67
N CYS A 38 1.96 7.53 28.08
CA CYS A 38 0.75 6.76 27.79
C CYS A 38 0.46 6.74 26.28
N VAL A 39 0.47 7.91 25.64
CA VAL A 39 0.26 8.02 24.19
C VAL A 39 1.35 7.25 23.42
N TYR A 40 2.62 7.40 23.82
CA TYR A 40 3.73 6.69 23.21
C TYR A 40 3.58 5.16 23.34
N ALA A 41 3.17 4.66 24.51
CA ALA A 41 2.94 3.24 24.72
C ALA A 41 1.82 2.69 23.82
N ILE A 42 0.71 3.44 23.66
CA ILE A 42 -0.39 3.08 22.76
C ILE A 42 0.11 3.03 21.31
N VAL A 43 0.76 4.11 20.83
CA VAL A 43 1.25 4.20 19.45
C VAL A 43 2.24 3.08 19.13
N ARG A 44 3.13 2.74 20.08
CA ARG A 44 4.10 1.66 19.90
C ARG A 44 3.48 0.26 20.02
N GLY A 45 2.30 0.14 20.64
CA GLY A 45 1.56 -1.10 20.79
C GLY A 45 0.55 -1.39 19.67
N LEU A 46 0.41 -0.48 18.69
CA LEU A 46 -0.45 -0.72 17.54
C LEU A 46 0.07 -1.90 16.72
N ASP A 47 -0.86 -2.75 16.28
CA ASP A 47 -0.56 -3.87 15.39
C ASP A 47 0.12 -3.34 14.10
N PRO A 48 1.35 -3.81 13.80
CA PRO A 48 2.06 -3.44 12.58
C PRO A 48 1.23 -3.66 11.30
N ALA A 49 0.37 -4.69 11.27
CA ALA A 49 -0.48 -4.98 10.12
C ALA A 49 -1.54 -3.90 9.90
N MET A 50 -2.17 -3.44 10.99
CA MET A 50 -3.14 -2.35 10.94
C MET A 50 -2.50 -1.00 10.57
N VAL A 51 -1.28 -0.78 11.04
CA VAL A 51 -0.49 0.41 10.68
C VAL A 51 -0.16 0.40 9.18
N LEU A 52 0.30 -0.73 8.63
CA LEU A 52 0.60 -0.88 7.21
C LEU A 52 -0.66 -0.62 6.37
N LEU A 53 -1.79 -1.23 6.75
CA LEU A 53 -3.07 -1.04 6.09
C LEU A 53 -3.51 0.43 6.08
N ALA A 54 -3.37 1.13 7.22
CA ALA A 54 -3.79 2.52 7.36
C ALA A 54 -2.92 3.50 6.56
N HIS A 55 -1.63 3.22 6.40
CA HIS A 55 -0.68 4.14 5.75
C HIS A 55 -0.37 3.82 4.29
N GLU A 56 -0.26 2.55 3.93
CA GLU A 56 0.13 2.09 2.59
C GLU A 56 -1.04 1.47 1.82
N GLY A 57 -2.17 1.26 2.50
CA GLY A 57 -3.42 0.81 1.89
C GLY A 57 -3.52 -0.71 1.76
N ARG A 58 -4.65 -1.14 1.20
CA ARG A 58 -5.03 -2.55 1.13
C ARG A 58 -4.03 -3.39 0.36
N LYS A 59 -3.54 -2.92 -0.78
CA LYS A 59 -2.63 -3.71 -1.62
C LYS A 59 -1.35 -4.10 -0.88
N ALA A 60 -0.68 -3.12 -0.26
CA ALA A 60 0.51 -3.38 0.56
C ALA A 60 0.23 -4.32 1.73
N TYR A 61 -0.93 -4.17 2.39
CA TYR A 61 -1.35 -5.09 3.44
C TYR A 61 -1.49 -6.54 2.94
N GLN A 62 -2.19 -6.74 1.82
CA GLN A 62 -2.42 -8.07 1.25
C GLN A 62 -1.11 -8.74 0.83
N ASP A 63 -0.18 -7.97 0.26
CA ASP A 63 1.12 -8.50 -0.17
C ASP A 63 1.98 -8.98 1.01
N VAL A 64 1.81 -8.41 2.21
CA VAL A 64 2.65 -8.70 3.40
C VAL A 64 1.99 -9.65 4.40
N TYR A 65 0.68 -9.50 4.64
CA TYR A 65 -0.04 -10.18 5.73
C TYR A 65 -1.10 -11.18 5.27
N ASP A 66 -1.65 -11.06 4.05
CA ASP A 66 -2.60 -12.07 3.58
C ASP A 66 -1.88 -13.36 3.19
N LEU A 67 -2.55 -14.49 3.43
CA LEU A 67 -2.02 -15.80 3.08
C LEU A 67 -2.04 -15.97 1.56
N VAL A 68 -0.91 -15.73 0.90
CA VAL A 68 -0.79 -15.97 -0.55
C VAL A 68 -0.48 -17.46 -0.76
N PHE A 69 -1.48 -18.24 -1.15
CA PHE A 69 -1.25 -19.58 -1.67
C PHE A 69 -0.62 -19.46 -3.06
N ARG A 70 0.70 -19.57 -3.13
CA ARG A 70 1.44 -19.62 -4.39
C ARG A 70 1.33 -21.02 -4.98
N ARG A 71 0.78 -21.11 -6.17
CA ARG A 71 0.77 -22.33 -6.97
C ARG A 71 1.92 -22.26 -7.96
N GLU A 72 2.90 -23.14 -7.80
CA GLU A 72 4.06 -23.26 -8.69
C GLU A 72 3.87 -24.47 -9.60
N ALA A 73 4.26 -24.33 -10.87
CA ALA A 73 4.29 -25.44 -11.81
C ALA A 73 5.35 -26.48 -11.38
N SER A 74 5.03 -27.76 -11.55
CA SER A 74 5.93 -28.88 -11.30
C SER A 74 6.70 -29.33 -12.55
N ARG A 75 6.23 -28.91 -13.73
CA ARG A 75 6.83 -29.24 -15.04
C ARG A 75 6.56 -28.16 -16.09
N PRO A 76 7.32 -28.12 -17.19
CA PRO A 76 7.09 -27.16 -18.27
C PRO A 76 5.69 -27.29 -18.86
N ASN A 77 5.11 -26.16 -19.28
CA ASN A 77 3.78 -26.04 -19.89
C ASN A 77 2.62 -26.45 -18.98
N GLU A 78 2.81 -26.49 -17.66
CA GLU A 78 1.74 -26.80 -16.71
C GLU A 78 0.91 -25.56 -16.32
N ILE A 79 1.58 -24.43 -16.11
CA ILE A 79 0.95 -23.15 -15.77
C ILE A 79 1.57 -22.06 -16.64
N TRP A 80 0.71 -21.30 -17.30
CA TRP A 80 1.08 -20.11 -18.06
C TRP A 80 0.57 -18.88 -17.34
N GLN A 81 1.46 -17.91 -17.15
CA GLN A 81 1.16 -16.61 -16.55
C GLN A 81 1.11 -15.58 -17.67
N ALA A 82 0.08 -14.72 -17.66
CA ALA A 82 -0.02 -13.61 -18.59
C ALA A 82 -0.10 -12.32 -17.77
N ASP A 83 0.74 -11.35 -18.09
CA ASP A 83 0.68 -10.02 -17.48
C ASP A 83 0.75 -8.92 -18.54
N HIS A 84 0.22 -7.76 -18.17
CA HIS A 84 0.15 -6.59 -19.02
C HIS A 84 0.61 -5.34 -18.28
N THR A 85 1.55 -4.60 -18.84
CA THR A 85 2.04 -3.36 -18.23
C THR A 85 2.11 -2.23 -19.25
N LEU A 86 1.67 -1.04 -18.85
CA LEU A 86 1.83 0.16 -19.65
C LEU A 86 3.28 0.64 -19.53
N LEU A 87 4.04 0.52 -20.61
CA LEU A 87 5.46 0.83 -20.58
C LEU A 87 5.69 2.31 -20.26
N ASN A 88 6.72 2.61 -19.47
CA ASN A 88 7.12 3.98 -19.15
C ASN A 88 8.05 4.57 -20.22
N LEU A 89 7.65 4.45 -21.49
CA LEU A 89 8.34 4.98 -22.65
C LEU A 89 7.32 5.40 -23.70
N TRP A 90 7.69 6.40 -24.51
CA TRP A 90 6.85 6.93 -25.59
C TRP A 90 7.35 6.40 -26.93
N LEU A 91 6.44 5.91 -27.75
CA LEU A 91 6.66 5.51 -29.14
C LEU A 91 5.74 6.31 -30.07
N LEU A 92 6.00 6.27 -31.36
CA LEU A 92 5.03 6.70 -32.37
C LEU A 92 4.18 5.48 -32.75
N ASP A 93 2.85 5.66 -32.79
CA ASP A 93 1.94 4.64 -33.32
C ASP A 93 1.96 4.59 -34.85
N ASP A 94 1.14 3.71 -35.44
CA ASP A 94 1.05 3.53 -36.90
C ASP A 94 0.57 4.79 -37.64
N ASP A 95 -0.09 5.73 -36.95
CA ASP A 95 -0.51 7.04 -37.48
C ASP A 95 0.52 8.14 -37.20
N GLY A 96 1.67 7.81 -36.60
CA GLY A 96 2.74 8.75 -36.25
C GLY A 96 2.45 9.59 -34.99
N ARG A 97 1.48 9.20 -34.16
CA ARG A 97 1.14 9.93 -32.92
C ARG A 97 1.91 9.38 -31.72
N PRO A 98 2.40 10.23 -30.81
CA PRO A 98 3.01 9.75 -29.57
C PRO A 98 2.02 8.96 -28.69
N ALA A 99 2.38 7.73 -28.37
CA ALA A 99 1.60 6.84 -27.53
C ALA A 99 2.51 6.05 -26.56
N ARG A 100 1.93 5.61 -25.44
CA ARG A 100 2.59 4.66 -24.53
C ARG A 100 2.07 3.25 -24.82
N PRO A 101 2.91 2.32 -25.25
CA PRO A 101 2.47 0.97 -25.58
C PRO A 101 2.17 0.14 -24.33
N TRP A 102 1.20 -0.75 -24.44
CA TRP A 102 1.03 -1.87 -23.52
C TRP A 102 1.93 -3.01 -23.96
N LEU A 103 2.72 -3.54 -23.02
CA LEU A 103 3.43 -4.80 -23.20
C LEU A 103 2.63 -5.91 -22.54
N THR A 104 2.26 -6.90 -23.34
CA THR A 104 1.70 -8.17 -22.89
C THR A 104 2.78 -9.22 -22.96
N VAL A 105 2.90 -10.06 -21.93
CA VAL A 105 3.83 -11.18 -21.92
C VAL A 105 3.14 -12.43 -21.40
N ILE A 106 3.35 -13.56 -22.07
CA ILE A 106 2.97 -14.91 -21.66
C ILE A 106 4.23 -15.67 -21.26
N GLU A 107 4.28 -16.13 -20.02
CA GLU A 107 5.42 -16.81 -19.40
C GLU A 107 5.04 -18.22 -18.93
N ASP A 108 5.90 -19.20 -19.20
CA ASP A 108 5.83 -20.52 -18.55
C ASP A 108 6.36 -20.42 -17.12
N ASP A 109 5.51 -20.69 -16.11
CA ASP A 109 5.86 -20.52 -14.70
C ASP A 109 7.03 -21.42 -14.26
N TYR A 110 7.19 -22.60 -14.86
CA TYR A 110 8.25 -23.54 -14.50
C TYR A 110 9.63 -23.12 -15.04
N ARG A 111 9.73 -22.81 -16.34
CA ARG A 111 11.00 -22.45 -16.98
C ARG A 111 11.31 -20.96 -16.95
N ARG A 112 10.32 -20.11 -16.63
CA ARG A 112 10.41 -18.66 -16.74
C ARG A 112 10.71 -18.19 -18.17
N CYS A 113 10.34 -19.01 -19.17
CA CYS A 113 10.51 -18.68 -20.57
C CYS A 113 9.33 -17.86 -21.09
N ILE A 114 9.61 -16.83 -21.87
CA ILE A 114 8.60 -16.02 -22.54
C ILE A 114 8.21 -16.68 -23.86
N ALA A 115 6.91 -16.95 -24.04
CA ALA A 115 6.38 -17.48 -25.29
C ALA A 115 5.95 -16.40 -26.28
N GLY A 116 5.61 -15.19 -25.79
CA GLY A 116 5.21 -14.04 -26.61
C GLY A 116 4.41 -13.02 -25.83
#